data_AF-A0A0J6VLG8-F1
#
_entry.id   AF-A0A0J6VLG8-F1
#
_cell.length_a   1.000
_cell.length_b   1.000
_cell.length_c   1.000
_cell.angle_alpha   90.00
_cell.angle_beta   90.00
_cell.angle_gamma   90.00
#
_symmetry.space_group_name_H-M   'P 1'
#
loop_
_entity.id
_entity.type
_entity.pdbx_description
1 polymer ?
#
loop_
_entity_poly.entity_id
_entity_poly.type
_entity_poly.pdbx_seq_one_letter_code
_entity_poly.pdbx_strand_id
1 'polypeptide(L)'
;MTTTTTAAALPADVETLMRGLRLPHARAIAADVLATARAQRWDPTEVIKALLTEEAAGRARSMLAARRKAAGFPTGKTFDAWDPGASSIPLPTQQALQTLEWVGRRENLVVCGPAGTGKTFFLEALGQKVIEAGMPVAWFTLE
;
A
#
# COMPACT_ATOMS: atom_id res chain seq x y z
N MET A 1 2.94 -24.58 37.77
CA MET A 1 4.17 -23.87 37.34
C MET A 1 3.93 -23.35 35.93
N THR A 2 3.52 -22.10 35.79
CA THR A 2 3.36 -21.42 34.50
C THR A 2 4.68 -20.74 34.18
N THR A 3 5.46 -21.30 33.27
CA THR A 3 6.68 -20.70 32.75
C THR A 3 6.31 -19.60 31.76
N THR A 4 6.40 -18.35 32.21
CA THR A 4 6.31 -17.17 31.35
C THR A 4 7.49 -17.20 30.39
N THR A 5 7.23 -17.42 29.09
CA THR A 5 8.23 -17.29 28.03
C THR A 5 8.60 -15.81 27.94
N THR A 6 9.76 -15.43 28.48
CA THR A 6 10.32 -14.10 28.28
C THR A 6 10.57 -13.91 26.79
N ALA A 7 9.79 -13.03 26.16
CA ALA A 7 10.00 -12.63 24.77
C ALA A 7 11.46 -12.21 24.59
N ALA A 8 12.13 -12.74 23.56
CA ALA A 8 13.51 -12.39 23.27
C ALA A 8 13.61 -10.87 23.13
N ALA A 9 14.49 -10.23 23.88
CA ALA A 9 14.71 -8.79 23.78
C ALA A 9 15.80 -8.50 22.74
N LEU A 10 15.58 -7.47 21.93
CA LEU A 10 16.60 -6.95 21.02
C LEU A 10 17.72 -6.28 21.84
N PRO A 11 19.01 -6.49 21.54
CA PRO A 11 20.09 -5.76 22.21
C PRO A 11 19.90 -4.24 22.09
N ALA A 12 20.14 -3.51 23.19
CA ALA A 12 19.79 -2.08 23.30
C ALA A 12 20.58 -1.18 22.33
N ASP A 13 21.83 -1.54 22.04
CA ASP A 13 22.68 -0.90 21.04
C ASP A 13 22.11 -1.06 19.62
N VAL A 14 21.69 -2.28 19.26
CA VAL A 14 21.02 -2.57 17.98
C VAL A 14 19.70 -1.81 17.88
N GLU A 15 18.88 -1.81 18.94
CA GLU A 15 17.61 -1.07 18.94
C GLU A 15 17.83 0.43 18.71
N THR A 16 18.84 1.01 19.38
CA THR A 16 19.20 2.42 19.24
C THR A 16 19.60 2.75 17.80
N LEU A 17 20.44 1.92 17.17
CA LEU A 17 20.81 2.08 15.76
C LEU A 17 19.60 2.00 14.83
N MET A 18 18.70 1.04 15.03
CA MET A 18 17.50 0.89 14.20
C MET A 18 16.54 2.09 14.33
N ARG A 19 16.45 2.71 15.52
CA ARG A 19 15.70 3.95 15.71
C ARG A 19 16.36 5.11 14.95
N GLY A 20 17.68 5.27 15.06
CA GLY A 20 18.44 6.29 14.34
C GLY A 20 18.31 6.17 12.81
N LEU A 21 18.34 4.94 12.29
CA LEU A 21 18.16 4.64 10.86
C LEU A 21 16.70 4.64 10.39
N ARG A 22 15.75 4.90 11.29
CA ARG A 22 14.31 4.86 11.01
C ARG A 22 13.88 3.55 10.36
N LEU A 23 14.18 2.43 11.01
CA LEU A 23 13.79 1.07 10.61
C LEU A 23 12.64 0.53 11.50
N PRO A 24 11.48 1.21 11.59
CA PRO A 24 10.44 0.84 12.55
C PRO A 24 9.84 -0.54 12.31
N HIS A 25 9.75 -1.01 11.07
CA HIS A 25 9.09 -2.28 10.75
C HIS A 25 10.05 -3.44 10.95
N ALA A 26 11.31 -3.32 10.48
CA ALA A 26 12.34 -4.31 10.81
C ALA A 26 12.52 -4.43 12.33
N ARG A 27 12.55 -3.30 13.05
CA ARG A 27 12.73 -3.28 14.51
C ARG A 27 11.59 -4.01 15.23
N ALA A 28 10.38 -3.94 14.70
CA ALA A 28 9.22 -4.61 15.29
C ALA A 28 9.36 -6.15 15.25
N ILE A 29 10.07 -6.71 14.27
CA ILE A 29 10.25 -8.18 14.12
C ILE A 29 11.65 -8.67 14.50
N ALA A 30 12.59 -7.76 14.79
CA ALA A 30 14.01 -8.09 14.85
C ALA A 30 14.36 -9.14 15.92
N ALA A 31 13.71 -9.08 17.09
CA ALA A 31 13.95 -10.04 18.16
C ALA A 31 13.55 -11.47 17.74
N ASP A 32 12.38 -11.62 17.13
CA ASP A 32 11.86 -12.92 16.68
C ASP A 32 12.69 -13.49 15.53
N VAL A 33 13.09 -12.62 14.57
CA VAL A 33 14.00 -13.01 13.48
C VAL A 33 15.32 -13.50 14.02
N LEU A 34 15.93 -12.79 14.98
CA LEU A 34 17.22 -13.19 15.57
C LEU A 34 17.11 -14.48 16.39
N ALA A 35 16.01 -14.68 17.14
CA ALA A 35 15.76 -15.92 17.86
C ALA A 35 15.63 -17.10 16.90
N THR A 36 14.86 -16.93 15.82
CA THR A 36 14.67 -17.94 14.77
C THR A 36 15.98 -18.27 14.07
N ALA A 37 16.75 -17.24 13.69
CA ALA A 37 18.03 -17.40 13.01
C ALA A 37 19.05 -18.19 13.85
N ARG A 38 19.10 -17.96 15.16
CA ARG A 38 19.96 -18.74 16.07
C ARG A 38 19.51 -20.20 16.17
N ALA A 39 18.22 -20.44 16.33
CA ALA A 39 17.67 -21.79 16.45
C ALA A 39 17.87 -22.61 15.18
N GLN A 40 17.75 -21.97 14.01
CA GLN A 40 17.82 -22.63 12.70
C GLN A 40 19.18 -22.50 12.02
N ARG A 41 20.15 -21.82 12.65
CA ARG A 41 21.49 -21.54 12.10
C ARG A 41 21.44 -20.91 10.71
N TRP A 42 20.62 -19.88 10.55
CA TRP A 42 20.55 -19.11 9.30
C TRP A 42 21.90 -18.50 8.94
N ASP A 43 22.17 -18.38 7.65
CA ASP A 43 23.27 -17.56 7.16
C ASP A 43 23.05 -16.09 7.58
N PRO A 44 24.09 -15.33 7.97
CA PRO A 44 23.94 -13.92 8.32
C PRO A 44 23.23 -13.08 7.25
N THR A 45 23.41 -13.42 5.97
CA THR A 45 22.74 -12.75 4.85
C THR A 45 21.23 -12.95 4.87
N GLU A 46 20.73 -14.11 5.34
CA GLU A 46 19.30 -14.39 5.45
C GLU A 46 18.63 -13.50 6.51
N VAL A 47 19.32 -13.26 7.63
CA VAL A 47 18.85 -12.34 8.68
C VAL A 47 18.72 -10.92 8.11
N ILE A 48 19.77 -10.43 7.44
CA ILE A 48 19.77 -9.10 6.83
C ILE A 48 18.62 -8.99 5.82
N LYS A 49 18.49 -9.99 4.94
CA LYS A 49 17.43 -10.04 3.93
C LYS A 49 16.03 -10.00 4.57
N ALA A 50 15.78 -10.79 5.61
CA ALA A 50 14.49 -10.82 6.29
C ALA A 50 14.11 -9.45 6.88
N LEU A 51 15.05 -8.82 7.61
CA LEU A 51 14.83 -7.51 8.23
C LEU A 51 14.58 -6.43 7.17
N LEU A 52 15.41 -6.35 6.14
CA LEU A 52 15.27 -5.34 5.08
C LEU A 52 14.01 -5.56 4.24
N THR A 53 13.61 -6.82 4.03
CA THR A 53 12.36 -7.14 3.32
C THR A 53 11.15 -6.63 4.09
N GLU A 54 11.08 -6.87 5.39
CA GLU A 54 9.97 -6.35 6.21
C GLU A 54 9.97 -4.83 6.26
N GLU A 55 11.15 -4.20 6.35
CA GLU A 55 11.23 -2.74 6.31
C GLU A 55 10.70 -2.17 5.00
N ALA A 56 11.12 -2.72 3.86
CA ALA A 56 10.63 -2.30 2.55
C ALA A 56 9.11 -2.49 2.42
N ALA A 57 8.60 -3.66 2.84
CA ALA A 57 7.16 -3.96 2.79
C ALA A 57 6.34 -3.07 3.73
N GLY A 58 6.85 -2.79 4.93
CA GLY A 58 6.24 -1.87 5.88
C GLY A 58 6.15 -0.45 5.36
N ARG A 59 7.26 0.08 4.82
CA ARG A 59 7.29 1.41 4.20
C ARG A 59 6.33 1.50 3.02
N ALA A 60 6.30 0.50 2.15
CA ALA A 60 5.36 0.46 1.02
C ALA A 60 3.90 0.55 1.48
N ARG A 61 3.52 -0.23 2.52
CA ARG A 61 2.18 -0.17 3.13
C ARG A 61 1.88 1.20 3.73
N SER A 62 2.80 1.77 4.50
CA SER A 62 2.63 3.10 5.11
C SER A 62 2.52 4.21 4.07
N MET A 63 3.32 4.16 3.01
CA MET A 63 3.24 5.12 1.89
C MET A 63 1.92 5.02 1.15
N LEU A 64 1.45 3.80 0.86
CA LEU A 64 0.15 3.58 0.23
C LEU A 64 -0.99 4.14 1.10
N ALA A 65 -1.00 3.82 2.39
CA ALA A 65 -2.00 4.33 3.33
C ALA A 65 -1.97 5.86 3.43
N ALA A 66 -0.78 6.46 3.49
CA ALA A 66 -0.63 7.91 3.51
C ALA A 66 -1.17 8.57 2.23
N ARG A 67 -0.88 8.02 1.04
CA ARG A 67 -1.42 8.52 -0.23
C ARG A 67 -2.93 8.40 -0.31
N ARG A 68 -3.50 7.26 0.09
CA ARG A 68 -4.96 7.06 0.14
C ARG A 68 -5.63 8.08 1.05
N LYS A 69 -5.06 8.32 2.23
CA LYS A 69 -5.55 9.34 3.16
C LYS A 69 -5.46 10.75 2.57
N ALA A 70 -4.35 11.08 1.91
CA ALA A 70 -4.13 12.38 1.30
C ALA A 70 -5.07 12.66 0.12
N ALA A 71 -5.42 11.63 -0.65
CA ALA A 71 -6.32 11.77 -1.80
C ALA A 71 -7.74 12.18 -1.40
N GLY A 72 -8.21 11.81 -0.20
CA GLY A 72 -9.47 12.30 0.34
C GLY A 72 -10.72 11.85 -0.44
N PHE A 73 -10.69 10.66 -1.05
CA PHE A 73 -11.85 10.14 -1.78
C PHE A 73 -13.08 10.05 -0.87
N PRO A 74 -14.27 10.45 -1.35
CA PRO A 74 -15.45 10.56 -0.50
C PRO A 74 -15.99 9.20 -0.06
N THR A 75 -15.85 8.15 -0.87
CA THR A 75 -16.39 6.81 -0.54
C THR A 75 -15.32 5.71 -0.54
N GLY A 76 -14.14 5.97 -1.10
CA GLY A 76 -13.00 5.05 -1.08
C GLY A 76 -13.21 3.81 -1.95
N LYS A 77 -14.08 3.89 -2.96
CA LYS A 77 -14.43 2.75 -3.80
C LYS A 77 -13.25 2.28 -4.66
N THR A 78 -13.10 0.97 -4.77
CA THR A 78 -12.10 0.30 -5.62
C THR A 78 -12.79 -0.48 -6.74
N PHE A 79 -12.00 -0.97 -7.70
CA PHE A 79 -12.53 -1.85 -8.75
C PHE A 79 -13.02 -3.21 -8.25
N ASP A 80 -12.69 -3.61 -7.01
CA ASP A 80 -13.17 -4.88 -6.42
C ASP A 80 -14.68 -4.91 -6.24
N ALA A 81 -15.30 -3.74 -6.03
CA ALA A 81 -16.75 -3.60 -5.88
C ALA A 81 -17.43 -3.05 -7.15
N TRP A 82 -16.71 -2.98 -8.27
CA TRP A 82 -17.23 -2.46 -9.53
C TRP A 82 -17.99 -3.54 -10.29
N ASP A 83 -19.17 -3.20 -10.81
CA ASP A 83 -19.85 -4.01 -11.83
C ASP A 83 -19.64 -3.37 -13.21
N PRO A 84 -18.76 -3.95 -14.06
CA PRO A 84 -18.53 -3.43 -15.40
C PRO A 84 -19.77 -3.44 -16.29
N GLY A 85 -20.70 -4.38 -16.08
CA GLY A 85 -21.91 -4.54 -16.87
C GLY A 85 -23.00 -3.51 -16.55
N ALA A 86 -22.96 -2.92 -15.35
CA ALA A 86 -23.86 -1.85 -14.94
C ALA A 86 -23.43 -0.46 -15.48
N SER A 87 -22.24 -0.35 -16.07
CA SER A 87 -21.73 0.90 -16.63
C SER A 87 -22.11 1.09 -18.09
N SER A 88 -22.42 2.33 -18.48
CA SER A 88 -22.56 2.70 -19.89
C SER A 88 -21.21 2.84 -20.62
N ILE A 89 -20.08 2.82 -19.90
CA ILE A 89 -18.74 2.83 -20.50
C ILE A 89 -18.48 1.44 -21.06
N PRO A 90 -18.13 1.28 -22.36
CA PRO A 90 -17.83 -0.03 -22.91
C PRO A 90 -16.70 -0.74 -22.16
N LEU A 91 -16.84 -2.05 -21.92
CA LEU A 91 -15.84 -2.84 -21.19
C LEU A 91 -14.40 -2.68 -21.73
N PRO A 92 -14.15 -2.66 -23.06
CA PRO A 92 -12.81 -2.43 -23.58
C PRO A 92 -12.22 -1.07 -23.16
N THR A 93 -13.05 -0.02 -23.14
CA THR A 93 -12.65 1.31 -22.68
C THR A 93 -12.33 1.30 -21.18
N GLN A 94 -13.14 0.62 -20.37
CA GLN A 94 -12.87 0.47 -18.93
C GLN A 94 -11.52 -0.21 -18.69
N GLN A 95 -11.24 -1.30 -19.40
CA GLN A 95 -9.98 -2.03 -19.32
C GLN A 95 -8.79 -1.17 -19.76
N ALA A 96 -8.92 -0.44 -20.87
CA ALA A 96 -7.89 0.47 -21.36
C ALA A 96 -7.57 1.58 -20.33
N LEU A 97 -8.59 2.19 -19.72
CA LEU A 97 -8.37 3.23 -18.69
C LEU A 97 -7.71 2.69 -17.43
N GLN A 98 -7.98 1.43 -17.08
CA GLN A 98 -7.36 0.76 -15.94
C GLN A 98 -5.87 0.45 -16.12
N THR A 99 -5.33 0.51 -17.34
CA THR A 99 -3.88 0.39 -17.57
C THR A 99 -3.09 1.59 -17.07
N LEU A 100 -3.77 2.73 -16.87
CA LEU A 100 -3.18 4.02 -16.49
C LEU A 100 -2.18 4.59 -17.50
N GLU A 101 -2.07 4.04 -18.72
CA GLU A 101 -1.18 4.58 -19.76
C GLU A 101 -1.48 6.06 -20.06
N TRP A 102 -2.76 6.44 -20.04
CA TRP A 102 -3.22 7.81 -20.24
C TRP A 102 -2.66 8.77 -19.16
N VAL A 103 -2.47 8.30 -17.93
CA VAL A 103 -1.82 9.07 -16.85
C VAL A 103 -0.35 9.29 -17.17
N GLY A 104 0.35 8.23 -17.63
CA GLY A 104 1.75 8.32 -18.07
C GLY A 104 1.94 9.25 -19.26
N ARG A 105 0.98 9.26 -20.21
CA ARG A 105 0.93 10.18 -21.35
C ARG A 105 0.46 11.59 -20.99
N ARG A 106 0.05 11.83 -19.73
CA ARG A 106 -0.47 13.12 -19.24
C ARG A 106 -1.72 13.60 -19.98
N GLU A 107 -2.61 12.67 -20.30
CA GLU A 107 -3.87 12.95 -20.98
C GLU A 107 -4.98 13.29 -19.97
N ASN A 108 -5.94 14.12 -20.40
CA ASN A 108 -7.11 14.44 -19.59
C ASN A 108 -8.24 13.45 -19.88
N LEU A 109 -8.79 12.84 -18.83
CA LEU A 109 -9.99 12.01 -18.89
C LEU A 109 -11.21 12.81 -18.43
N VAL A 110 -12.23 12.86 -19.27
CA VAL A 110 -13.54 13.44 -18.92
C VAL A 110 -14.60 12.34 -19.02
N VAL A 111 -15.33 12.11 -17.92
CA VAL A 111 -16.42 11.14 -17.87
C VAL A 111 -17.75 11.87 -17.72
N CYS A 112 -18.60 11.78 -18.75
CA CYS A 112 -19.90 12.46 -18.80
C CYS A 112 -21.05 11.45 -18.85
N GLY A 113 -22.21 11.82 -18.30
CA GLY A 113 -23.42 11.02 -18.36
C GLY A 113 -24.42 11.37 -17.26
N PRO A 114 -25.66 10.84 -17.32
CA PRO A 114 -26.73 11.11 -16.36
C PRO A 114 -26.30 10.87 -14.91
N ALA A 115 -26.98 11.50 -13.94
CA ALA A 115 -26.74 11.23 -12.53
C ALA A 115 -27.00 9.75 -12.20
N GLY A 116 -26.27 9.19 -11.24
CA GLY A 116 -26.45 7.81 -10.78
C GLY A 116 -25.81 6.70 -11.63
N THR A 117 -25.16 7.00 -12.76
CA THR A 117 -24.55 5.99 -13.66
C THR A 117 -23.15 5.50 -13.24
N GLY A 118 -22.76 5.64 -11.96
CA GLY A 118 -21.49 5.15 -11.46
C GLY A 118 -20.23 5.95 -11.83
N LYS A 119 -20.35 7.17 -12.38
CA LYS A 119 -19.19 8.00 -12.79
C LYS A 119 -18.22 8.31 -11.64
N THR A 120 -18.74 8.77 -10.51
CA THR A 120 -17.94 9.08 -9.32
C THR A 120 -17.25 7.83 -8.80
N PHE A 121 -17.97 6.71 -8.72
CA PHE A 121 -17.39 5.41 -8.36
C PHE A 121 -16.22 5.04 -9.29
N PHE A 122 -16.42 5.13 -10.60
CA PHE A 122 -15.41 4.76 -11.59
C PHE A 122 -14.16 5.65 -11.48
N LEU A 123 -14.33 6.96 -11.29
CA LEU A 123 -13.23 7.90 -11.09
C LEU A 123 -12.50 7.68 -9.76
N GLU A 124 -13.22 7.39 -8.67
CA GLU A 124 -12.60 7.00 -7.40
C GLU A 124 -11.78 5.71 -7.55
N ALA A 125 -12.34 4.69 -8.22
CA ALA A 125 -11.65 3.43 -8.45
C ALA A 125 -10.40 3.59 -9.33
N LEU A 126 -10.46 4.43 -10.39
CA LEU A 126 -9.26 4.81 -11.15
C LEU A 126 -8.23 5.52 -10.26
N GLY A 127 -8.68 6.48 -9.44
CA GLY A 127 -7.81 7.19 -8.51
C GLY A 127 -7.12 6.26 -7.51
N GLN A 128 -7.83 5.27 -6.96
CA GLN A 128 -7.25 4.23 -6.11
C GLN A 128 -6.17 3.44 -6.85
N LYS A 129 -6.43 3.05 -8.10
CA LYS A 129 -5.47 2.32 -8.93
C LYS A 129 -4.21 3.15 -9.23
N VAL A 130 -4.35 4.47 -9.42
CA VAL A 130 -3.23 5.40 -9.57
C VAL A 130 -2.37 5.45 -8.30
N ILE A 131 -3.00 5.45 -7.12
CA ILE A 131 -2.30 5.40 -5.83
C ILE A 131 -1.57 4.07 -5.63
N GLU A 132 -2.17 2.95 -6.02
CA GLU A 132 -1.56 1.62 -6.00
C GLU A 132 -0.36 1.50 -6.93
N ALA A 133 -0.40 2.19 -8.06
CA ALA A 133 0.75 2.35 -8.96
C ALA A 133 1.82 3.33 -8.43
N GLY A 134 1.66 3.84 -7.19
CA GLY A 134 2.66 4.67 -6.51
C GLY A 134 2.59 6.16 -6.85
N MET A 135 1.60 6.59 -7.62
CA MET A 135 1.44 7.99 -8.02
C MET A 135 0.55 8.75 -7.02
N PRO A 136 0.82 10.04 -6.75
CA PRO A 136 -0.05 10.85 -5.90
C PRO A 136 -1.36 11.20 -6.62
N VAL A 137 -2.45 11.30 -5.87
CA VAL A 137 -3.77 11.74 -6.35
C VAL A 137 -4.31 12.78 -5.38
N ALA A 138 -5.05 13.76 -5.91
CA ALA A 138 -5.86 14.67 -5.15
C ALA A 138 -7.28 14.66 -5.71
N TRP A 139 -8.28 14.64 -4.83
CA TRP A 139 -9.69 14.67 -5.18
C TRP A 139 -10.29 16.02 -4.79
N PHE A 140 -11.03 16.63 -5.71
CA PHE A 140 -11.72 17.90 -5.48
C PHE A 140 -13.15 17.82 -6.01
N THR A 141 -14.05 18.50 -5.33
CA THR A 141 -15.41 18.77 -5.80
C THR A 141 -15.54 20.27 -6.03
N LEU A 142 -16.20 20.67 -7.12
CA LEU A 142 -16.58 22.06 -7.30
C LEU A 142 -17.70 22.35 -6.29
N GLU A 143 -17.44 23.27 -5.35
CA GLU A 143 -18.46 23.84 -4.46
C GLU A 143 -19.42 24.76 -5.23
#